data_AF-A0A847V8Y2-F1
#
_entry.id   AF-A0A847V8Y2-F1
#
_cell.length_a   1.000
_cell.length_b   1.000
_cell.length_c   1.000
_cell.angle_alpha   90.00
_cell.angle_beta   90.00
_cell.angle_gamma   90.00
#
_symmetry.space_group_name_H-M   'P 1'
#
loop_
_entity.id
_entity.type
_entity.pdbx_description
1 polymer ?
#
loop_
_entity_poly.entity_id
_entity_poly.type
_entity_poly.pdbx_seq_one_letter_code
_entity_poly.pdbx_strand_id
1 'polypeptide(L)'
;MNTPPVRAKTDAADLGTMDRPSLPLLSLVVANGVTIALALLQDWELGAVLAVYWFQSVTIGLFTFVGLLLAPTHGVAGARIRSVFLAGFFAVHYGLFHLGYLVFLAGFVSGGLFSFGDPLGITIGCAIFFVNHLVSFLWYRPFEEFSPEVIFREPYARIFPMHLTIILGAFVTGMIPGGLGTRLVPLLFLVLKAGADIGGHLKKHGQDGRLSAPFPGPPGG
;
A
#
# COMPACT_ATOMS: atom_id res chain seq x y z
N MET A 1 -56.74 17.03 30.85
CA MET A 1 -56.98 16.05 29.78
C MET A 1 -55.66 15.34 29.50
N ASN A 2 -55.60 14.05 29.81
CA ASN A 2 -54.45 13.15 29.63
C ASN A 2 -54.32 12.72 28.17
N THR A 3 -53.09 12.68 27.64
CA THR A 3 -52.50 11.60 26.81
C THR A 3 -50.96 11.81 26.73
N PRO A 4 -50.16 10.74 26.58
CA PRO A 4 -48.99 10.45 27.43
C PRO A 4 -47.61 10.66 26.75
N PRO A 5 -46.48 10.51 27.49
CA PRO A 5 -45.14 10.61 26.92
C PRO A 5 -44.77 9.31 26.20
N VAL A 6 -44.29 9.41 24.95
CA VAL A 6 -43.67 8.26 24.28
C VAL A 6 -42.25 8.08 24.82
N ARG A 7 -42.17 7.21 25.82
CA ARG A 7 -40.96 6.62 26.39
C ARG A 7 -40.28 5.70 25.37
N ALA A 8 -38.96 5.71 25.42
CA ALA A 8 -38.04 4.64 25.04
C ALA A 8 -38.10 4.09 23.61
N LYS A 9 -37.12 4.50 22.81
CA LYS A 9 -36.37 3.56 21.97
C LYS A 9 -34.88 3.88 21.99
N THR A 10 -34.31 3.92 23.20
CA THR A 10 -32.96 3.40 23.40
C THR A 10 -33.01 1.89 23.15
N ASP A 11 -31.92 1.35 22.61
CA ASP A 11 -31.59 -0.09 22.56
C ASP A 11 -32.27 -0.90 21.44
N ALA A 12 -31.71 -0.83 20.22
CA ALA A 12 -31.72 -1.94 19.23
C ALA A 12 -30.92 -1.67 17.93
N ALA A 13 -30.25 -0.52 17.76
CA ALA A 13 -29.48 -0.23 16.55
C ALA A 13 -27.97 0.04 16.80
N ASP A 14 -27.51 -0.18 18.04
CA ASP A 14 -26.09 -0.03 18.43
C ASP A 14 -25.39 -1.38 18.65
N LEU A 15 -25.99 -2.45 18.11
CA LEU A 15 -25.39 -3.79 18.13
C LEU A 15 -24.90 -4.14 16.72
N GLY A 16 -23.66 -3.77 16.47
CA GLY A 16 -22.83 -4.49 15.51
C GLY A 16 -22.77 -3.92 14.10
N THR A 17 -22.54 -2.62 13.94
CA THR A 17 -21.66 -2.22 12.83
C THR A 17 -20.23 -2.50 13.28
N MET A 18 -19.85 -3.78 13.35
CA MET A 18 -18.44 -4.08 13.13
C MET A 18 -18.12 -3.45 11.79
N ASP A 19 -17.33 -2.37 11.82
CA ASP A 19 -16.72 -1.76 10.65
C ASP A 19 -16.26 -2.90 9.75
N ARG A 20 -17.00 -3.14 8.66
CA ARG A 20 -16.54 -4.08 7.65
C ARG A 20 -15.21 -3.49 7.20
N PRO A 21 -14.07 -4.20 7.32
CA PRO A 21 -12.80 -3.67 6.87
C PRO A 21 -13.03 -3.18 5.45
N SER A 22 -12.74 -1.90 5.18
CA SER A 22 -12.91 -1.32 3.86
C SER A 22 -12.29 -2.31 2.87
N LEU A 23 -13.03 -2.74 1.84
CA LEU A 23 -12.58 -3.79 0.92
C LEU A 23 -11.11 -3.61 0.44
N PRO A 24 -10.60 -2.36 0.26
CA PRO A 24 -9.18 -2.12 0.02
C PRO A 24 -8.24 -2.57 1.15
N LEU A 25 -8.59 -2.34 2.43
CA LEU A 25 -7.84 -2.81 3.60
C LEU A 25 -7.77 -4.34 3.64
N LEU A 26 -8.90 -5.00 3.42
CA LEU A 26 -8.94 -6.46 3.40
C LEU A 26 -8.08 -7.01 2.28
N SER A 27 -8.14 -6.42 1.08
CA SER A 27 -7.27 -6.81 -0.04
C SER A 27 -5.78 -6.61 0.27
N LEU A 28 -5.44 -5.53 0.98
CA LEU A 28 -4.06 -5.20 1.34
C LEU A 28 -3.52 -6.16 2.41
N VAL A 29 -4.31 -6.44 3.45
CA VAL A 29 -3.96 -7.38 4.52
C VAL A 29 -3.83 -8.80 3.98
N VAL A 30 -4.75 -9.22 3.10
CA VAL A 30 -4.68 -10.54 2.46
C VAL A 30 -3.46 -10.63 1.55
N ALA A 31 -3.19 -9.62 0.71
CA ALA A 31 -2.03 -9.65 -0.19
C ALA A 31 -0.69 -9.68 0.59
N ASN A 32 -0.57 -8.87 1.65
CA ASN A 32 0.61 -8.89 2.52
C ASN A 32 0.73 -10.22 3.29
N GLY A 33 -0.39 -10.75 3.81
CA GLY A 33 -0.43 -12.05 4.49
C GLY A 33 -0.03 -13.21 3.59
N VAL A 34 -0.52 -13.25 2.35
CA VAL A 34 -0.13 -14.24 1.34
C VAL A 34 1.36 -14.13 1.01
N THR A 35 1.88 -12.91 0.85
CA THR A 35 3.31 -12.69 0.58
C THR A 35 4.18 -13.22 1.72
N ILE A 36 3.79 -12.95 2.98
CA ILE A 36 4.49 -13.47 4.16
C ILE A 36 4.39 -14.99 4.22
N ALA A 37 3.21 -15.57 4.00
CA ALA A 37 3.02 -17.02 4.00
C ALA A 37 3.87 -17.72 2.94
N LEU A 38 3.91 -17.19 1.71
CA LEU A 38 4.75 -17.72 0.64
C LEU A 38 6.25 -17.60 0.98
N ALA A 39 6.67 -16.46 1.52
CA ALA A 39 8.06 -16.27 1.94
C ALA A 39 8.48 -17.25 3.04
N LEU A 40 7.58 -17.58 3.97
CA LEU A 40 7.82 -18.56 5.03
C LEU A 40 7.84 -20.01 4.50
N LEU A 41 6.93 -20.35 3.57
CA LEU A 41 6.82 -21.71 3.04
C LEU A 41 7.92 -22.06 2.05
N GLN A 42 8.52 -21.07 1.40
CA GLN A 42 9.54 -21.24 0.37
C GLN A 42 10.93 -20.76 0.83
N ASP A 43 11.11 -20.47 2.12
CA ASP A 43 12.36 -19.99 2.71
C ASP A 43 13.00 -18.85 1.90
N TRP A 44 12.21 -17.82 1.56
CA TRP A 44 12.68 -16.77 0.66
C TRP A 44 13.86 -16.02 1.23
N GLU A 45 14.91 -15.94 0.41
CA GLU A 45 16.06 -15.09 0.62
C GLU A 45 15.66 -13.60 0.62
N LEU A 46 16.46 -12.76 1.29
CA LEU A 46 16.14 -11.34 1.42
C LEU A 46 16.01 -10.65 0.04
N GLY A 47 16.87 -11.00 -0.92
CA GLY A 47 16.80 -10.45 -2.27
C GLY A 47 15.50 -10.81 -3.00
N ALA A 48 14.97 -12.03 -2.81
CA ALA A 48 13.66 -12.43 -3.33
C ALA A 48 12.53 -11.60 -2.72
N VAL A 49 12.49 -11.46 -1.39
CA VAL A 49 11.45 -10.68 -0.70
C VAL A 49 11.46 -9.22 -1.18
N LEU A 50 12.64 -8.62 -1.28
CA LEU A 50 12.82 -7.24 -1.74
C LEU A 50 12.41 -7.08 -3.21
N ALA A 51 12.75 -8.04 -4.08
CA ALA A 51 12.36 -8.03 -5.48
C ALA A 51 10.84 -8.12 -5.67
N VAL A 52 10.18 -9.02 -4.94
CA VAL A 52 8.72 -9.16 -5.00
C VAL A 52 8.07 -7.88 -4.49
N TYR A 53 8.52 -7.33 -3.36
CA TYR A 53 7.94 -6.08 -2.85
C TYR A 53 8.14 -4.89 -3.79
N TRP A 54 9.31 -4.77 -4.41
CA TRP A 54 9.56 -3.79 -5.46
C TRP A 54 8.59 -3.96 -6.63
N PHE A 55 8.38 -5.19 -7.11
CA PHE A 55 7.45 -5.48 -8.20
C PHE A 55 6.00 -5.13 -7.83
N GLN A 56 5.59 -5.37 -6.59
CA GLN A 56 4.27 -4.97 -6.08
C GLN A 56 4.08 -3.44 -6.16
N SER A 57 5.11 -2.69 -5.79
CA SER A 57 5.10 -1.22 -5.85
C SER A 57 5.07 -0.71 -7.31
N VAL A 58 5.88 -1.29 -8.21
CA VAL A 58 5.84 -0.98 -9.65
C VAL A 58 4.48 -1.28 -10.25
N THR A 59 3.88 -2.42 -9.90
CA THR A 59 2.55 -2.82 -10.35
C THR A 59 1.53 -1.75 -9.99
N ILE A 60 1.51 -1.32 -8.73
CA ILE A 60 0.60 -0.25 -8.29
C ILE A 60 0.87 1.06 -9.04
N GLY A 61 2.14 1.44 -9.21
CA GLY A 61 2.47 2.61 -10.02
C GLY A 61 1.95 2.54 -11.45
N LEU A 62 2.03 1.37 -12.10
CA LEU A 62 1.47 1.16 -13.44
C LEU A 62 -0.05 1.40 -13.46
N PHE A 63 -0.79 0.82 -12.51
CA PHE A 63 -2.23 1.01 -12.43
C PHE A 63 -2.63 2.43 -12.01
N THR A 64 -1.82 3.11 -11.19
CA THR A 64 -1.99 4.54 -10.90
C THR A 64 -1.79 5.38 -12.16
N PHE A 65 -0.76 5.10 -12.95
CA PHE A 65 -0.51 5.79 -14.22
C PHE A 65 -1.69 5.64 -15.18
N VAL A 66 -2.18 4.41 -15.37
CA VAL A 66 -3.38 4.13 -16.17
C VAL A 66 -4.60 4.84 -15.58
N GLY A 67 -4.79 4.79 -14.26
CA GLY A 67 -5.88 5.46 -13.56
C GLY A 67 -5.87 6.98 -13.78
N LEU A 68 -4.71 7.63 -13.72
CA LEU A 68 -4.58 9.07 -14.02
C LEU A 68 -4.95 9.40 -15.47
N LEU A 69 -4.60 8.51 -16.41
CA LEU A 69 -4.99 8.66 -17.81
C LEU A 69 -6.48 8.36 -18.06
N LEU A 70 -7.15 7.62 -17.19
CA LEU A 70 -8.57 7.28 -17.31
C LEU A 70 -9.48 8.13 -16.42
N ALA A 71 -8.92 8.95 -15.52
CA ALA A 71 -9.67 9.74 -14.56
C ALA A 71 -10.70 10.67 -15.25
N PRO A 72 -11.96 10.70 -14.80
CA PRO A 72 -13.00 11.57 -15.35
C PRO A 72 -12.64 13.05 -15.23
N THR A 73 -12.99 13.83 -16.26
CA THR A 73 -12.65 15.27 -16.32
C THR A 73 -13.80 16.20 -15.90
N HIS A 74 -14.95 15.66 -15.50
CA HIS A 74 -16.15 16.34 -14.99
C HIS A 74 -16.45 17.74 -15.58
N GLY A 75 -16.25 17.93 -16.89
CA GLY A 75 -16.53 19.20 -17.57
C GLY A 75 -15.62 20.39 -17.21
N VAL A 76 -14.55 20.17 -16.43
CA VAL A 76 -13.63 21.24 -16.03
C VAL A 76 -12.64 21.51 -17.16
N ALA A 77 -12.62 22.75 -17.66
CA ALA A 77 -11.69 23.18 -18.70
C ALA A 77 -10.23 22.91 -18.29
N GLY A 78 -9.45 22.30 -19.19
CA GLY A 78 -8.04 21.94 -18.94
C GLY A 78 -7.80 20.73 -18.05
N ALA A 79 -8.85 20.09 -17.50
CA ALA A 79 -8.69 18.91 -16.64
C ALA A 79 -7.96 17.74 -17.34
N ARG A 80 -8.24 17.52 -18.63
CA ARG A 80 -7.55 16.46 -19.39
C ARG A 80 -6.04 16.71 -19.51
N ILE A 81 -5.66 17.94 -19.84
CA ILE A 81 -4.25 18.35 -19.98
C ILE A 81 -3.54 18.16 -18.63
N ARG A 82 -4.19 18.58 -17.53
CA ARG A 82 -3.68 18.38 -16.17
C ARG A 82 -3.46 16.89 -15.87
N SER A 83 -4.45 16.03 -16.13
CA SER A 83 -4.33 14.58 -15.87
C SER A 83 -3.19 13.93 -16.66
N VAL A 84 -3.03 14.28 -17.93
CA VAL A 84 -1.94 13.76 -18.78
C VAL A 84 -0.58 14.24 -18.27
N PHE A 85 -0.46 15.52 -17.91
CA PHE A 85 0.77 16.05 -17.33
C PHE A 85 1.12 15.37 -16.00
N LEU A 86 0.15 15.20 -15.10
CA LEU A 86 0.32 14.48 -13.84
C LEU A 86 0.76 13.03 -14.08
N ALA A 87 0.14 12.33 -15.03
CA ALA A 87 0.51 10.96 -15.38
C ALA A 87 1.95 10.88 -15.91
N GLY A 88 2.35 11.79 -16.81
CA GLY A 88 3.71 11.86 -17.34
C GLY A 88 4.75 12.15 -16.25
N PHE A 89 4.50 13.17 -15.42
CA PHE A 89 5.35 13.49 -14.28
C PHE A 89 5.45 12.31 -13.30
N PHE A 90 4.32 11.66 -12.99
CA PHE A 90 4.27 10.47 -12.14
C PHE A 90 5.16 9.36 -12.70
N ALA A 91 5.00 9.00 -13.97
CA ALA A 91 5.77 7.92 -14.60
C ALA A 91 7.28 8.16 -14.51
N VAL A 92 7.73 9.39 -14.78
CA VAL A 92 9.15 9.75 -14.70
C VAL A 92 9.62 9.76 -13.24
N HIS A 93 8.96 10.51 -12.37
CA HIS A 93 9.44 10.72 -10.99
C HIS A 93 9.34 9.44 -10.15
N TYR A 94 8.20 8.76 -10.19
CA TYR A 94 8.01 7.47 -9.51
C TYR A 94 8.92 6.38 -10.10
N GLY A 95 9.10 6.38 -11.42
CA GLY A 95 10.01 5.48 -12.12
C GLY A 95 11.47 5.66 -11.70
N LEU A 96 11.94 6.90 -11.53
CA LEU A 96 13.31 7.18 -11.07
C LEU A 96 13.59 6.61 -9.67
N PHE A 97 12.64 6.69 -8.74
CA PHE A 97 12.79 6.04 -7.43
C PHE A 97 12.88 4.51 -7.54
N HIS A 98 12.08 3.90 -8.42
CA HIS A 98 12.13 2.45 -8.63
C HIS A 98 13.39 2.00 -9.34
N LEU A 99 13.92 2.83 -10.25
CA LEU A 99 15.21 2.61 -10.88
C LEU A 99 16.34 2.68 -9.85
N GLY A 100 16.34 3.70 -8.99
CA GLY A 100 17.31 3.81 -7.90
C GLY A 100 17.28 2.59 -6.97
N TYR A 101 16.08 2.14 -6.60
CA TYR A 101 15.91 0.90 -5.84
C TYR A 101 16.49 -0.33 -6.56
N LEU A 102 16.22 -0.48 -7.86
CA LEU A 102 16.74 -1.59 -8.66
C LEU A 102 18.26 -1.58 -8.72
N VAL A 103 18.89 -0.40 -8.83
CA VAL A 103 20.35 -0.25 -8.78
C VAL A 103 20.91 -0.73 -7.44
N PHE A 104 20.29 -0.36 -6.31
CA PHE A 104 20.69 -0.88 -4.99
C PHE A 104 20.54 -2.40 -4.92
N LEU A 105 19.39 -2.94 -5.33
CA LEU A 105 19.12 -4.37 -5.29
C LEU A 105 20.11 -5.17 -6.14
N ALA A 106 20.32 -4.75 -7.39
CA ALA A 106 21.29 -5.37 -8.29
C ALA A 106 22.72 -5.26 -7.75
N GLY A 107 23.09 -4.10 -7.19
CA GLY A 107 24.38 -3.89 -6.54
C GLY A 107 24.62 -4.87 -5.39
N PHE A 108 23.68 -4.98 -4.45
CA PHE A 108 23.80 -5.89 -3.31
C PHE A 108 23.79 -7.37 -3.69
N VAL A 109 23.03 -7.76 -4.72
CA VAL A 109 23.06 -9.14 -5.24
C VAL A 109 24.39 -9.43 -5.94
N SER A 110 24.86 -8.53 -6.80
CA SER A 110 26.15 -8.68 -7.48
C SER A 110 27.34 -8.73 -6.51
N GLY A 111 27.24 -8.00 -5.39
CA GLY A 111 28.21 -8.03 -4.29
C GLY A 111 28.10 -9.25 -3.37
N GLY A 112 27.15 -10.17 -3.62
CA GLY A 112 26.94 -11.38 -2.82
C GLY A 112 26.30 -11.13 -1.45
N LEU A 113 25.82 -9.91 -1.18
CA LEU A 113 25.18 -9.57 0.09
C LEU A 113 23.75 -10.13 0.16
N PHE A 114 23.05 -10.18 -0.97
CA PHE A 114 21.72 -10.77 -1.11
C PHE A 114 21.72 -11.87 -2.17
N SER A 115 20.77 -12.79 -2.05
CA SER A 115 20.45 -13.78 -3.09
C SER A 115 18.97 -13.69 -3.49
N PHE A 116 18.68 -14.01 -4.75
CA PHE A 116 17.31 -14.16 -5.23
C PHE A 116 16.72 -15.54 -4.92
N GLY A 117 17.52 -16.51 -4.48
CA GLY A 117 17.03 -17.87 -4.25
C GLY A 117 16.40 -18.47 -5.51
N ASP A 118 15.22 -19.07 -5.37
CA ASP A 118 14.47 -19.70 -6.47
C ASP A 118 13.68 -18.68 -7.32
N PRO A 119 14.00 -18.52 -8.62
CA PRO A 119 13.28 -17.63 -9.52
C PRO A 119 11.79 -17.97 -9.68
N LEU A 120 11.41 -19.24 -9.51
CA LEU A 120 10.02 -19.66 -9.65
C LEU A 120 9.15 -19.05 -8.55
N GLY A 121 9.62 -19.06 -7.30
CA GLY A 121 8.94 -18.45 -6.17
C GLY A 121 8.66 -16.95 -6.37
N ILE A 122 9.69 -16.20 -6.81
CA ILE A 122 9.56 -14.77 -7.15
C ILE A 122 8.50 -14.59 -8.24
N THR A 123 8.58 -15.38 -9.31
CA THR A 123 7.67 -15.24 -10.47
C THR A 123 6.22 -15.52 -10.07
N ILE A 124 5.97 -16.56 -9.26
CA ILE A 124 4.64 -16.88 -8.74
C ILE A 124 4.12 -15.76 -7.84
N GLY A 125 4.93 -15.27 -6.90
CA GLY A 125 4.54 -14.17 -6.02
C GLY A 125 4.17 -12.89 -6.78
N CYS A 126 5.00 -12.52 -7.75
CA CYS A 126 4.73 -11.40 -8.65
C CYS A 126 3.44 -11.61 -9.45
N ALA A 127 3.24 -12.79 -10.03
CA ALA A 127 2.06 -13.09 -10.84
C ALA A 127 0.76 -13.05 -10.01
N ILE A 128 0.75 -13.67 -8.83
CA ILE A 128 -0.42 -13.66 -7.93
C ILE A 128 -0.79 -12.23 -7.57
N PHE A 129 0.20 -11.42 -7.16
CA PHE A 129 -0.06 -10.04 -6.79
C PHE A 129 -0.56 -9.21 -7.98
N PHE A 130 0.07 -9.37 -9.14
CA PHE A 130 -0.33 -8.66 -10.36
C PHE A 130 -1.77 -8.96 -10.74
N VAL A 131 -2.15 -10.25 -10.78
CA VAL A 131 -3.51 -10.67 -11.12
C VAL A 131 -4.51 -10.15 -10.08
N ASN A 132 -4.21 -10.28 -8.79
CA ASN A 132 -5.08 -9.76 -7.73
C ASN A 132 -5.29 -8.25 -7.86
N HIS A 133 -4.23 -7.51 -8.13
CA HIS A 133 -4.31 -6.06 -8.27
C HIS A 133 -5.03 -5.65 -9.58
N LEU A 134 -4.80 -6.37 -10.68
CA LEU A 134 -5.50 -6.17 -11.94
C LEU A 134 -7.02 -6.37 -11.78
N VAL A 135 -7.44 -7.47 -11.15
CA VAL A 135 -8.85 -7.75 -10.88
C VAL A 135 -9.46 -6.64 -10.01
N SER A 136 -8.77 -6.22 -8.96
CA SER A 136 -9.20 -5.11 -8.11
C SER A 136 -9.36 -3.80 -8.89
N PHE A 137 -8.39 -3.47 -9.74
CA PHE A 137 -8.41 -2.26 -10.57
C PHE A 137 -9.59 -2.26 -11.55
N LEU A 138 -9.86 -3.39 -12.21
CA LEU A 138 -10.97 -3.52 -13.17
C LEU A 138 -12.34 -3.51 -12.48
N TRP A 139 -12.44 -4.06 -11.27
CA TRP A 139 -13.71 -4.20 -10.55
C TRP A 139 -14.12 -2.92 -9.82
N TYR A 140 -13.21 -2.33 -9.05
CA TYR A 140 -13.50 -1.16 -8.22
C TYR A 140 -13.30 0.16 -8.95
N ARG A 141 -12.55 0.16 -10.06
CA ARG A 141 -12.31 1.34 -10.91
C ARG A 141 -12.05 2.62 -10.09
N PRO A 142 -11.07 2.61 -9.17
CA PRO A 142 -10.86 3.69 -8.19
C PRO A 142 -10.62 5.06 -8.85
N PHE A 143 -10.21 5.07 -10.12
CA PHE A 143 -10.04 6.28 -10.90
C PHE A 143 -11.33 7.02 -11.23
N GLU A 144 -12.50 6.40 -11.06
CA GLU A 144 -13.82 7.03 -11.24
C GLU A 144 -14.32 7.74 -9.98
N GLU A 145 -13.84 7.32 -8.80
CA GLU A 145 -14.31 7.80 -7.50
C GLU A 145 -13.42 8.88 -6.89
N PHE A 146 -12.10 8.83 -7.15
CA PHE A 146 -11.12 9.71 -6.51
C PHE A 146 -10.57 10.77 -7.46
N SER A 147 -10.17 11.93 -6.91
CA SER A 147 -9.54 12.97 -7.70
C SER A 147 -8.15 12.53 -8.19
N PRO A 148 -7.68 13.02 -9.36
CA PRO A 148 -6.34 12.71 -9.88
C PRO A 148 -5.23 12.96 -8.85
N GLU A 149 -5.36 14.00 -8.02
CA GLU A 149 -4.37 14.37 -7.03
C GLU A 149 -4.30 13.39 -5.84
N VAL A 150 -5.39 12.68 -5.55
CA VAL A 150 -5.43 11.62 -4.52
C VAL A 150 -4.78 10.35 -5.06
N ILE A 151 -5.21 9.93 -6.26
CA ILE A 151 -4.67 8.76 -6.98
C ILE A 151 -3.15 8.90 -7.15
N PHE A 152 -2.69 10.10 -7.55
CA PHE A 152 -1.28 10.41 -7.74
C PHE A 152 -0.42 10.21 -6.47
N ARG A 153 -0.94 10.59 -5.29
CA ARG A 153 -0.17 10.58 -4.04
C ARG A 153 -0.05 9.23 -3.37
N GLU A 154 -1.06 8.37 -3.57
CA GLU A 154 -1.17 7.10 -2.87
C GLU A 154 0.09 6.20 -2.97
N PRO A 155 0.73 6.04 -4.14
CA PRO A 155 1.89 5.16 -4.26
C PRO A 155 3.16 5.68 -3.56
N TYR A 156 3.27 6.99 -3.31
CA TYR A 156 4.47 7.61 -2.73
C TYR A 156 4.72 7.18 -1.28
N ALA A 157 3.66 6.81 -0.56
CA ALA A 157 3.79 6.30 0.81
C ALA A 157 4.66 5.03 0.91
N ARG A 158 4.88 4.33 -0.22
CA ARG A 158 5.69 3.10 -0.28
C ARG A 158 7.17 3.38 -0.50
N ILE A 159 7.54 4.48 -1.16
CA ILE A 159 8.92 4.78 -1.54
C ILE A 159 9.82 4.82 -0.32
N PHE A 160 9.42 5.55 0.72
CA PHE A 160 10.24 5.70 1.93
C PHE A 160 10.46 4.36 2.66
N PRO A 161 9.42 3.57 3.01
CA PRO A 161 9.62 2.25 3.59
C PRO A 161 10.47 1.31 2.73
N MET A 162 10.28 1.31 1.39
CA MET A 162 11.08 0.48 0.48
C MET A 162 12.58 0.82 0.58
N HIS A 163 12.93 2.10 0.44
CA HIS A 163 14.34 2.52 0.43
C HIS A 163 15.00 2.35 1.79
N LEU A 164 14.27 2.69 2.86
CA LEU A 164 14.75 2.48 4.22
C LEU A 164 15.05 1.00 4.46
N THR A 165 14.15 0.13 4.02
CA THR A 165 14.30 -1.31 4.13
C THR A 165 15.57 -1.81 3.44
N ILE A 166 15.76 -1.48 2.17
CA ILE A 166 16.86 -2.08 1.40
C ILE A 166 18.21 -1.63 1.96
N ILE A 167 18.30 -0.38 2.42
CA ILE A 167 19.49 0.19 3.05
C ILE A 167 19.75 -0.47 4.41
N LEU A 168 18.74 -0.53 5.29
CA LEU A 168 18.87 -1.15 6.61
C LEU A 168 19.11 -2.66 6.51
N GLY A 169 18.42 -3.34 5.59
CA GLY A 169 18.58 -4.76 5.32
C GLY A 169 20.00 -5.09 4.89
N ALA A 170 20.60 -4.26 4.02
CA ALA A 170 22.00 -4.40 3.62
C ALA A 170 22.94 -4.22 4.81
N PHE A 171 22.73 -3.17 5.61
CA PHE A 171 23.54 -2.90 6.80
C PHE A 171 23.49 -4.04 7.82
N VAL A 172 22.29 -4.52 8.17
CA VAL A 172 22.11 -5.61 9.15
C VAL A 172 22.69 -6.93 8.63
N THR A 173 22.46 -7.26 7.36
CA THR A 173 23.02 -8.48 6.74
C THR A 173 24.55 -8.45 6.72
N GLY A 174 25.14 -7.27 6.46
CA GLY A 174 26.60 -7.09 6.49
C GLY A 174 27.21 -7.16 7.90
N MET A 175 26.46 -6.78 8.93
CA MET A 175 26.93 -6.83 10.33
C MET A 175 26.82 -8.21 10.99
N ILE A 176 25.96 -9.09 10.49
CA ILE A 176 25.76 -10.45 11.03
C ILE A 176 26.06 -11.48 9.94
N PRO A 177 27.34 -11.71 9.60
CA PRO A 177 27.71 -12.74 8.63
C PRO A 177 27.40 -14.13 9.17
N GLY A 178 26.72 -14.97 8.37
CA GLY A 178 26.47 -16.39 8.69
C GLY A 178 24.99 -16.81 8.62
N GLY A 179 24.73 -18.10 8.86
CA GLY A 179 23.42 -18.75 8.64
C GLY A 179 22.27 -18.22 9.51
N LEU A 180 22.57 -17.58 10.65
CA LEU A 180 21.55 -16.94 11.50
C LEU A 180 21.07 -15.60 10.93
N GLY A 181 21.96 -14.82 10.30
CA GLY A 181 21.60 -13.53 9.69
C GLY A 181 20.74 -13.68 8.45
N THR A 182 21.02 -14.70 7.61
CA THR A 182 20.30 -14.97 6.37
C THR A 182 18.82 -15.30 6.57
N ARG A 183 18.45 -15.93 7.70
CA ARG A 183 17.04 -16.28 7.99
C ARG A 183 16.32 -15.24 8.85
N LEU A 184 17.00 -14.65 9.82
CA LEU A 184 16.35 -13.73 10.75
C LEU A 184 16.07 -12.35 10.13
N VAL A 185 16.93 -11.87 9.24
CA VAL A 185 16.79 -10.53 8.64
C VAL A 185 15.58 -10.41 7.70
N PRO A 186 15.30 -11.36 6.77
CA PRO A 186 14.07 -11.34 5.97
C PRO A 186 12.81 -11.38 6.83
N LEU A 187 12.79 -12.19 7.89
CA LEU A 187 11.65 -12.32 8.81
C LEU A 187 11.38 -11.02 9.58
N LEU A 188 12.42 -10.43 10.17
CA LEU A 188 12.34 -9.13 10.83
C LEU A 188 11.83 -8.06 9.88
N PHE A 189 12.33 -8.08 8.64
CA PHE A 189 11.88 -7.14 7.62
C PHE A 189 10.37 -7.31 7.30
N LEU A 190 9.92 -8.53 7.04
CA LEU A 190 8.51 -8.82 6.76
C LEU A 190 7.59 -8.37 7.91
N VAL A 191 7.98 -8.62 9.16
CA VAL A 191 7.21 -8.23 10.35
C VAL A 191 7.15 -6.70 10.51
N LEU A 192 8.30 -6.01 10.42
CA LEU A 192 8.36 -4.55 10.52
C LEU A 192 7.54 -3.89 9.42
N LYS A 193 7.61 -4.45 8.22
CA LYS A 193 6.85 -3.95 7.08
C LYS A 193 5.34 -4.16 7.26
N ALA A 194 4.91 -5.35 7.65
CA ALA A 194 3.50 -5.60 7.93
C ALA A 194 2.98 -4.63 9.00
N GLY A 195 3.77 -4.40 10.06
CA GLY A 195 3.46 -3.41 11.10
C GLY A 195 3.34 -1.99 10.56
N ALA A 196 4.24 -1.56 9.68
CA ALA A 196 4.20 -0.23 9.06
C ALA A 196 2.97 -0.05 8.15
N ASP A 197 2.62 -1.07 7.36
CA ASP A 197 1.46 -1.05 6.48
C ASP A 197 0.15 -0.98 7.30
N ILE A 198 0.07 -1.74 8.40
CA ILE A 198 -1.07 -1.70 9.34
C ILE A 198 -1.15 -0.35 10.07
N GLY A 199 -0.02 0.15 10.58
CA GLY A 199 0.05 1.43 11.29
C GLY A 199 -0.33 2.62 10.41
N GLY A 200 0.09 2.60 9.13
CA GLY A 200 -0.31 3.60 8.14
C GLY A 200 -1.82 3.61 7.90
N HIS A 201 -2.45 2.44 7.94
CA HIS A 201 -3.90 2.33 7.81
C HIS A 201 -4.66 2.85 9.05
N LEU A 202 -4.21 2.50 10.26
CA LEU A 202 -4.83 2.97 11.50
C LEU A 202 -4.76 4.50 11.66
N LYS A 203 -3.67 5.13 11.20
CA LYS A 203 -3.51 6.59 11.27
C LYS A 203 -4.47 7.35 10.34
N LYS A 204 -4.88 6.73 9.22
CA LYS A 204 -5.91 7.27 8.32
C LYS A 204 -7.29 7.32 9.00
N HIS A 205 -7.66 6.29 9.76
CA HIS A 205 -8.93 6.26 10.49
C HIS A 205 -8.99 7.23 11.68
N GLY A 206 -7.86 7.56 12.31
CA GLY A 206 -7.81 8.57 13.37
C GLY A 206 -7.98 10.02 12.89
N GLN A 207 -7.76 10.29 11.59
CA GLN A 207 -7.95 11.63 11.01
C GLN A 207 -9.39 11.87 10.53
N ASP A 208 -10.07 10.84 10.01
CA ASP A 208 -11.47 10.95 9.60
C ASP A 208 -12.41 11.21 10.79
N GLY A 209 -12.13 10.62 11.97
CA GLY A 209 -12.89 10.88 13.20
C GLY A 209 -12.73 12.29 13.79
N ARG A 210 -11.69 13.04 13.38
CA ARG A 210 -11.46 14.43 13.82
C ARG A 210 -12.11 15.47 12.91
N LEU A 211 -12.35 15.14 11.63
CA LEU A 211 -13.03 16.02 10.67
C LEU A 211 -14.56 15.94 10.75
N SER A 212 -15.10 14.91 11.41
CA SER A 212 -16.52 14.74 11.71
C SER A 212 -16.97 15.39 13.04
N ALA A 213 -16.10 16.13 13.73
CA ALA A 213 -16.51 16.90 14.90
C ALA A 213 -17.44 18.05 14.45
N PRO A 214 -18.66 18.18 15.01
CA PRO A 214 -19.56 19.27 14.67
C PRO A 214 -18.88 20.61 14.96
N PHE A 215 -18.92 21.54 14.00
CA PHE A 215 -18.49 22.92 14.25
C PHE A 215 -19.21 23.45 15.50
N PRO A 216 -18.50 24.06 16.47
CA PRO A 216 -19.18 24.79 17.53
C PRO A 216 -20.04 25.86 16.86
N GLY A 217 -21.35 25.79 17.09
CA GLY A 217 -22.31 26.75 16.54
C GLY A 217 -21.91 28.18 16.91
N PRO A 218 -22.28 29.17 16.06
CA PRO A 218 -21.90 30.56 16.32
C PRO A 218 -22.41 31.02 17.69
N PRO A 219 -21.66 31.88 18.40
CA PRO A 219 -22.09 32.41 19.68
C PRO A 219 -23.42 33.16 19.49
N GLY A 220 -24.44 32.72 20.22
CA GLY A 220 -25.77 33.31 20.19
C GLY A 220 -25.72 34.79 20.56
N GLY A 221 -26.34 35.61 19.72
CA GLY A 221 -26.68 37.01 20.02
C GLY A 221 -27.99 37.12 20.77
#